data_AF-A0A522MI54-F1
#
_entry.id   AF-A0A522MI54-F1
#
_cell.length_a   1.000
_cell.length_b   1.000
_cell.length_c   1.000
_cell.angle_alpha   90.00
_cell.angle_beta   90.00
_cell.angle_gamma   90.00
#
_symmetry.space_group_name_H-M   'P 1'
#
loop_
_entity.id
_entity.type
_entity.pdbx_description
1 polymer ?
#
loop_
_entity_poly.entity_id
_entity_poly.type
_entity_poly.pdbx_seq_one_letter_code
_entity_poly.pdbx_strand_id
1 'polypeptide(L)'
;MKHPTLPPLALALAATLLGGCSMIPAYHRPAAPVAATWPAEPGAPTAAEEGKTAAADLPWQTFFGDPRLRELIELALANNRDLRVAVLNIEQARAQFQIKRADQFPTVGVAVARTPTASGNSAVNVYSAGVGISNWELDFFGRLGSLKEAARAQYLATEEGRKATQTSLIASVANGYLNLLADNELLELTRQTLATRADSLKLTRLRLDHGAASELDSRQAEFLFEGAQVALAQQQRQRAQDENALVLLLGQPLPRDFFAAVAPPRLSDAALLTELPAGLPSSVLVNRPDVRQAEQQLIAANA
;
A
#
# COMPACT_ATOMS: atom_id res chain seq x y z
N MET A 1 -24.90 74.75 -3.18
CA MET A 1 -24.87 73.38 -2.62
C MET A 1 -24.05 72.52 -3.57
N LYS A 2 -22.78 72.24 -3.24
CA LYS A 2 -21.88 71.43 -4.09
C LYS A 2 -21.81 70.03 -3.48
N HIS A 3 -22.36 69.02 -4.15
CA HIS A 3 -22.20 67.63 -3.74
C HIS A 3 -20.76 67.20 -3.99
N PRO A 4 -20.05 66.62 -3.00
CA PRO A 4 -18.71 66.09 -3.22
C PRO A 4 -18.82 64.83 -4.08
N THR A 5 -18.32 64.89 -5.31
CA THR A 5 -18.19 63.72 -6.19
C THR A 5 -16.97 62.91 -5.73
N LEU A 6 -17.22 61.74 -5.14
CA LEU A 6 -16.17 60.76 -4.83
C LEU A 6 -15.46 60.32 -6.13
N PRO A 7 -14.11 60.26 -6.15
CA PRO A 7 -13.36 59.93 -7.35
C PRO A 7 -13.58 58.45 -7.75
N PRO A 8 -13.80 58.14 -9.04
CA PRO A 8 -14.07 56.77 -9.52
C PRO A 8 -12.92 55.79 -9.21
N LEU A 9 -11.72 56.30 -8.97
CA LEU A 9 -10.53 55.52 -8.57
C LEU A 9 -10.68 54.89 -7.17
N ALA A 10 -11.35 55.56 -6.23
CA ALA A 10 -11.55 55.06 -4.87
C ALA A 10 -12.56 53.90 -4.81
N LEU A 11 -13.57 53.92 -5.70
CA LEU A 11 -14.52 52.82 -5.85
C LEU A 11 -13.87 51.58 -6.46
N ALA A 12 -12.97 51.76 -7.43
CA ALA A 12 -12.21 50.68 -8.05
C ALA A 12 -11.22 50.01 -7.07
N LEU A 13 -10.55 50.80 -6.22
CA LEU A 13 -9.62 50.29 -5.19
C LEU A 13 -10.33 49.53 -4.06
N ALA A 14 -11.53 50.00 -3.66
CA ALA A 14 -12.38 49.28 -2.70
C ALA A 14 -12.91 47.96 -3.27
N ALA A 15 -13.25 47.91 -4.56
CA ALA A 15 -13.68 46.68 -5.23
C ALA A 15 -12.55 45.63 -5.34
N THR A 16 -11.28 46.06 -5.47
CA THR A 16 -10.13 45.13 -5.46
C THR A 16 -9.79 44.58 -4.06
N LEU A 17 -10.17 45.27 -2.99
CA LEU A 17 -9.99 44.79 -1.60
C LEU A 17 -11.06 43.77 -1.16
N LEU A 18 -12.15 43.64 -1.90
CA LEU A 18 -13.27 42.71 -1.63
C LEU A 18 -13.17 41.40 -2.45
N GLY A 19 -12.19 41.28 -3.35
CA GLY A 19 -12.09 40.14 -4.27
C GLY A 19 -11.11 39.07 -3.78
N GLY A 20 -11.64 38.00 -3.19
CA GLY A 20 -10.92 36.73 -3.03
C GLY A 20 -10.72 36.25 -1.58
N CYS A 21 -11.74 36.37 -0.72
CA CYS A 21 -11.71 35.70 0.58
C CYS A 21 -11.95 34.20 0.37
N SER A 22 -10.91 33.39 0.49
CA SER A 22 -11.07 31.96 0.79
C SER A 22 -11.48 31.83 2.25
N MET A 23 -12.58 31.10 2.52
CA MET A 23 -13.03 30.80 3.89
C MET A 23 -12.43 29.51 4.46
N ILE A 24 -11.43 28.92 3.79
CA ILE A 24 -10.70 27.76 4.30
C ILE A 24 -9.98 28.16 5.60
N PRO A 25 -10.26 27.51 6.75
CA PRO A 25 -9.52 27.75 7.98
C PRO A 25 -8.03 27.42 7.81
N ALA A 26 -7.17 28.11 8.55
CA ALA A 26 -5.76 27.77 8.58
C ALA A 26 -5.58 26.33 9.10
N TYR A 27 -4.90 25.49 8.31
CA TYR A 27 -4.60 24.12 8.72
C TYR A 27 -3.57 24.13 9.84
N HIS A 28 -3.91 23.49 10.96
CA HIS A 28 -3.00 23.24 12.07
C HIS A 28 -2.88 21.73 12.28
N ARG A 29 -1.66 21.21 12.14
CA ARG A 29 -1.39 19.79 12.41
C ARG A 29 -1.66 19.49 13.89
N PRO A 30 -2.50 18.49 14.23
CA PRO A 30 -2.70 18.06 15.60
C PRO A 30 -1.39 17.57 16.22
N ALA A 31 -1.20 17.82 17.52
CA ALA A 31 -0.10 17.22 18.26
C ALA A 31 -0.23 15.69 18.29
N ALA A 32 0.86 14.97 18.09
CA ALA A 32 0.83 13.51 18.08
C ALA A 32 0.55 12.97 19.50
N PRO A 33 -0.51 12.17 19.71
CA PRO A 33 -0.88 11.67 21.03
C PRO A 33 -0.04 10.43 21.41
N VAL A 34 1.28 10.52 21.28
CA VAL A 34 2.23 9.43 21.53
C VAL A 34 3.38 9.89 22.41
N ALA A 35 4.08 8.96 23.04
CA ALA A 35 5.29 9.26 23.78
C ALA A 35 6.38 9.85 22.86
N ALA A 36 7.18 10.78 23.40
CA ALA A 36 8.28 11.42 22.66
C ALA A 36 9.44 10.45 22.37
N THR A 37 9.56 9.38 23.16
CA THR A 37 10.57 8.34 23.01
C THR A 37 9.91 6.96 23.01
N TRP A 38 10.55 6.00 22.33
CA TRP A 38 10.13 4.61 22.42
C TRP A 38 10.29 4.10 23.86
N PRO A 39 9.38 3.23 24.34
CA PRO A 39 9.59 2.51 25.59
C PRO A 39 10.94 1.78 25.53
N ALA A 40 11.78 1.97 26.55
CA ALA A 40 13.08 1.31 26.62
C ALA A 40 12.86 -0.16 27.02
N GLU A 41 13.06 -1.08 26.09
CA GLU A 41 13.12 -2.51 26.39
C GLU A 41 14.58 -3.00 26.46
N PRO A 42 14.90 -3.99 27.32
CA PRO A 42 16.21 -4.63 27.32
C PRO A 42 16.49 -5.27 25.95
N GLY A 43 17.53 -4.80 25.26
CA GLY A 43 17.89 -5.25 23.91
C GLY A 43 17.30 -4.42 22.78
N ALA A 44 16.53 -3.36 23.07
CA ALA A 44 16.13 -2.39 22.05
C ALA A 44 17.39 -1.67 21.52
N PRO A 45 17.51 -1.47 20.19
CA PRO A 45 18.56 -0.62 19.64
C PRO A 45 18.44 0.75 20.32
N THR A 46 19.57 1.25 20.83
CA THR A 46 19.61 2.56 21.49
C THR A 46 18.94 3.58 20.57
N ALA A 47 18.03 4.38 21.14
CA ALA A 47 17.35 5.45 20.40
C ALA A 47 18.39 6.18 19.56
N ALA A 48 18.25 6.09 18.24
CA ALA A 48 19.30 6.51 17.34
C ALA A 48 19.62 7.98 17.61
N GLU A 49 20.89 8.27 17.85
CA GLU A 49 21.42 9.63 17.92
C GLU A 49 21.03 10.41 16.66
N GLU A 50 20.77 11.71 16.84
CA GLU A 50 20.55 12.66 15.75
C GLU A 50 21.69 12.54 14.73
N GLY A 51 21.41 12.03 13.53
CA GLY A 51 22.38 11.97 12.42
C GLY A 51 22.50 10.67 11.63
N LYS A 52 21.84 9.57 12.03
CA LYS A 52 21.74 8.37 11.17
C LYS A 52 20.62 8.50 10.14
N THR A 53 20.85 8.02 8.92
CA THR A 53 19.87 7.98 7.83
C THR A 53 18.59 7.30 8.31
N ALA A 54 17.44 7.95 8.16
CA ALA A 54 16.16 7.38 8.57
C ALA A 54 15.86 6.11 7.75
N ALA A 55 15.19 5.13 8.36
CA ALA A 55 14.79 3.91 7.67
C ALA A 55 13.95 4.18 6.41
N ALA A 56 13.20 5.28 6.38
CA ALA A 56 12.39 5.70 5.24
C ALA A 56 13.22 6.19 4.03
N ASP A 57 14.44 6.68 4.26
CA ASP A 57 15.33 7.18 3.20
C ASP A 57 16.26 6.10 2.66
N LEU A 58 16.31 4.93 3.31
CA LEU A 58 17.11 3.79 2.87
C LEU A 58 16.43 3.06 1.71
N PRO A 59 17.12 2.85 0.58
CA PRO A 59 16.63 1.99 -0.48
C PRO A 59 16.42 0.57 0.04
N TRP A 60 15.25 -0.02 -0.22
CA TRP A 60 14.93 -1.37 0.22
C TRP A 60 15.96 -2.41 -0.28
N GLN A 61 16.61 -2.15 -1.42
CA GLN A 61 17.69 -2.98 -1.98
C GLN A 61 18.92 -3.08 -1.08
N THR A 62 19.15 -2.08 -0.20
CA THR A 62 20.23 -2.10 0.78
C THR A 62 19.83 -2.80 2.08
N PHE A 63 18.52 -2.89 2.36
CA PHE A 63 18.01 -3.56 3.55
C PHE A 63 18.02 -5.09 3.39
N PHE A 64 17.59 -5.60 2.23
CA PHE A 64 17.59 -7.03 1.93
C PHE A 64 18.92 -7.48 1.30
N GLY A 65 19.69 -8.29 2.03
CA GLY A 65 21.00 -8.76 1.56
C GLY A 65 20.92 -9.82 0.45
N ASP A 66 19.86 -10.62 0.45
CA ASP A 66 19.69 -11.71 -0.52
C ASP A 66 19.32 -11.18 -1.93
N PRO A 67 20.16 -11.42 -2.96
CA PRO A 67 19.85 -11.02 -4.33
C PRO A 67 18.57 -11.66 -4.90
N ARG A 68 18.20 -12.87 -4.46
CA ARG A 68 17.00 -13.57 -4.94
C ARG A 68 15.73 -12.89 -4.45
N LEU A 69 15.72 -12.50 -3.18
CA LEU A 69 14.61 -11.74 -2.62
C LEU A 69 14.47 -10.40 -3.35
N ARG A 70 15.58 -9.76 -3.69
CA ARG A 70 15.53 -8.51 -4.46
C ARG A 70 14.91 -8.69 -5.84
N GLU A 71 15.27 -9.76 -6.55
CA GLU A 71 14.64 -10.11 -7.83
C GLU A 71 13.14 -10.36 -7.68
N LEU A 72 12.71 -11.12 -6.65
CA LEU A 72 11.28 -11.35 -6.39
C LEU A 72 10.51 -10.05 -6.10
N ILE A 73 11.10 -9.15 -5.33
CA ILE A 73 10.51 -7.84 -5.04
C ILE A 73 10.37 -7.03 -6.34
N GLU A 74 11.39 -7.01 -7.21
CA GLU A 74 11.31 -6.32 -8.51
C GLU A 74 10.21 -6.91 -9.40
N LEU A 75 10.10 -8.23 -9.46
CA LEU A 75 9.05 -8.93 -10.18
C LEU A 75 7.66 -8.57 -9.65
N ALA A 76 7.48 -8.53 -8.33
CA ALA A 76 6.22 -8.15 -7.70
C ALA A 76 5.87 -6.69 -7.98
N LEU A 77 6.82 -5.76 -7.85
CA LEU A 77 6.61 -4.34 -8.14
C LEU A 77 6.21 -4.10 -9.60
N ALA A 78 6.68 -4.92 -10.53
CA ALA A 78 6.33 -4.82 -11.94
C ALA A 78 4.96 -5.44 -12.28
N ASN A 79 4.57 -6.53 -11.61
CA ASN A 79 3.45 -7.37 -12.06
C ASN A 79 2.23 -7.40 -11.13
N ASN A 80 2.38 -7.08 -9.84
CA ASN A 80 1.32 -7.16 -8.85
C ASN A 80 0.11 -6.30 -9.23
N ARG A 81 -1.09 -6.89 -9.17
CA ARG A 81 -2.33 -6.23 -9.62
C ARG A 81 -2.86 -5.22 -8.62
N ASP A 82 -2.70 -5.43 -7.32
CA ASP A 82 -3.14 -4.50 -6.29
C ASP A 82 -2.33 -3.20 -6.33
N LEU A 83 -1.01 -3.28 -6.55
CA LEU A 83 -0.18 -2.10 -6.78
C LEU A 83 -0.58 -1.34 -8.06
N ARG A 84 -0.93 -2.06 -9.13
CA ARG A 84 -1.45 -1.44 -10.36
C ARG A 84 -2.78 -0.71 -10.11
N VAL A 85 -3.69 -1.29 -9.34
CA VAL A 85 -4.94 -0.63 -8.92
C VAL A 85 -4.63 0.63 -8.12
N ALA A 86 -3.68 0.58 -7.18
CA ALA A 86 -3.27 1.76 -6.42
C ALA A 86 -2.73 2.90 -7.32
N VAL A 87 -1.98 2.57 -8.37
CA VAL A 87 -1.53 3.56 -9.37
C VAL A 87 -2.70 4.13 -10.18
N LEU A 88 -3.64 3.29 -10.63
CA LEU A 88 -4.83 3.76 -11.35
C LEU A 88 -5.74 4.66 -10.49
N ASN A 89 -5.81 4.40 -9.19
CA ASN A 89 -6.54 5.27 -8.26
C ASN A 89 -5.96 6.69 -8.20
N ILE A 90 -4.64 6.86 -8.38
CA ILE A 90 -4.00 8.18 -8.49
C ILE A 90 -4.48 8.90 -9.75
N GLU A 91 -4.53 8.20 -10.90
CA GLU A 91 -5.01 8.78 -12.16
C GLU A 91 -6.48 9.18 -12.07
N GLN A 92 -7.31 8.34 -11.44
CA GLN A 92 -8.71 8.65 -11.18
C GLN A 92 -8.85 9.90 -10.31
N ALA A 93 -8.12 9.98 -9.20
CA ALA A 93 -8.19 11.14 -8.30
C ALA A 93 -7.65 12.41 -8.99
N ARG A 94 -6.63 12.29 -9.84
CA ARG A 94 -6.10 13.38 -10.68
C ARG A 94 -7.18 13.89 -11.64
N ALA A 95 -7.89 12.99 -12.32
CA ALA A 95 -8.97 13.38 -13.22
C ALA A 95 -10.11 14.07 -12.48
N GLN A 96 -10.48 13.60 -11.29
CA GLN A 96 -11.47 14.25 -10.42
C GLN A 96 -11.03 15.66 -10.01
N PHE A 97 -9.76 15.85 -9.64
CA PHE A 97 -9.20 17.17 -9.38
C PHE A 97 -9.28 18.08 -10.62
N GLN A 98 -8.97 17.57 -11.81
CA GLN A 98 -9.07 18.34 -13.05
C GLN A 98 -10.51 18.77 -13.35
N ILE A 99 -11.50 17.91 -13.10
CA ILE A 99 -12.93 18.25 -13.22
C ILE A 99 -13.29 19.37 -12.25
N LYS A 100 -12.92 19.25 -10.96
CA LYS A 100 -13.19 20.31 -9.96
C LYS A 100 -12.47 21.63 -10.25
N ARG A 101 -11.30 21.57 -10.87
CA ARG A 101 -10.61 22.75 -11.37
C ARG A 101 -11.33 23.36 -12.58
N ALA A 102 -11.89 22.54 -13.47
CA ALA A 102 -12.62 23.00 -14.64
C ALA A 102 -13.91 23.76 -14.25
N ASP A 103 -14.56 23.38 -13.13
CA ASP A 103 -15.75 24.07 -12.60
C ASP A 103 -15.51 25.58 -12.32
N GLN A 104 -14.26 26.02 -12.14
CA GLN A 104 -13.91 27.44 -11.97
C GLN A 104 -14.04 28.25 -13.27
N PHE A 105 -14.07 27.59 -14.42
CA PHE A 105 -14.12 28.22 -15.73
C PHE A 105 -15.53 28.09 -16.34
N PRO A 106 -15.96 29.06 -17.16
CA PRO A 106 -17.23 28.96 -17.85
C PRO A 106 -17.21 27.79 -18.84
N THR A 107 -18.26 26.99 -18.82
CA THR A 107 -18.50 25.99 -19.87
C THR A 107 -19.18 26.66 -21.07
N VAL A 108 -18.61 26.49 -22.26
CA VAL A 108 -19.17 27.04 -23.50
C VAL A 108 -19.77 25.89 -24.29
N GLY A 109 -21.07 25.99 -24.57
CA GLY A 109 -21.81 24.95 -25.28
C GLY A 109 -22.62 25.51 -26.45
N VAL A 110 -22.95 24.63 -27.38
CA VAL A 110 -23.95 24.86 -28.42
C VAL A 110 -25.22 24.16 -27.99
N ALA A 111 -26.32 24.89 -27.88
CA ALA A 111 -27.64 24.34 -27.61
C ALA A 111 -28.52 24.48 -28.83
N VAL A 112 -29.17 23.39 -29.24
CA VAL A 112 -30.21 23.36 -30.27
C VAL A 112 -31.45 22.77 -29.63
N ALA A 113 -32.55 23.51 -29.64
CA ALA A 113 -33.81 23.10 -29.04
C ALA A 113 -34.96 23.21 -30.04
N ARG A 114 -35.90 22.28 -29.93
CA ARG A 114 -37.20 22.34 -30.58
C ARG A 114 -38.26 22.35 -29.50
N THR A 115 -39.05 23.41 -29.45
CA THR A 115 -40.16 23.55 -28.51
C THR A 115 -41.46 23.48 -29.31
N PRO A 116 -42.16 22.32 -29.32
CA PRO A 116 -43.50 22.24 -29.87
C PRO A 116 -44.46 23.00 -28.94
N THR A 117 -45.21 23.94 -29.48
CA THR A 117 -46.24 24.69 -28.77
C THR A 117 -47.58 24.47 -29.45
N ALA A 118 -48.61 24.20 -28.66
CA ALA A 118 -49.99 24.13 -29.14
C ALA A 118 -50.68 25.44 -28.77
N SER A 119 -51.23 26.14 -29.76
CA SER A 119 -52.09 27.31 -29.54
C SER A 119 -53.42 27.09 -30.28
N GLY A 120 -54.47 26.78 -29.53
CA GLY A 120 -55.76 26.37 -30.12
C GLY A 120 -55.66 25.04 -30.88
N ASN A 121 -56.24 24.96 -32.08
CA ASN A 121 -56.26 23.76 -32.94
C ASN A 121 -55.00 23.59 -33.84
N SER A 122 -53.95 24.39 -33.64
CA SER A 122 -52.73 24.34 -34.46
C SER A 122 -51.49 24.04 -33.61
N ALA A 123 -50.65 23.13 -34.11
CA ALA A 123 -49.35 22.81 -33.53
C ALA A 123 -48.26 23.61 -34.26
N VAL A 124 -47.51 24.41 -33.51
CA VAL A 124 -46.38 25.20 -34.01
C VAL A 124 -45.10 24.64 -33.42
N ASN A 125 -44.03 24.58 -34.21
CA ASN A 125 -42.70 24.21 -33.72
C ASN A 125 -41.79 25.43 -33.72
N VAL A 126 -41.25 25.78 -32.56
CA VAL A 126 -40.20 26.80 -32.44
C VAL A 126 -38.85 26.11 -32.38
N TYR A 127 -37.93 26.50 -33.26
CA TYR A 127 -36.56 26.01 -33.28
C TYR A 127 -35.63 27.13 -32.81
N SER A 128 -34.74 26.83 -31.87
CA SER A 128 -33.69 27.75 -31.42
C SER A 128 -32.33 27.07 -31.47
N ALA A 129 -31.31 27.83 -31.87
CA ALA A 129 -29.91 27.41 -31.86
C ALA A 129 -29.06 28.58 -31.35
N GLY A 130 -28.11 28.30 -30.45
CA GLY A 130 -27.25 29.34 -29.91
C GLY A 130 -26.00 28.77 -29.24
N VAL A 131 -24.95 29.60 -29.21
CA VAL A 131 -23.77 29.38 -28.38
C VAL A 131 -23.96 30.16 -27.09
N GLY A 132 -23.71 29.54 -25.95
CA GLY A 132 -23.88 30.20 -24.66
C GLY A 132 -22.99 29.62 -23.58
N ILE A 133 -22.81 30.41 -22.53
CA ILE A 133 -22.25 29.96 -21.27
C ILE A 133 -23.43 29.58 -20.38
N SER A 134 -23.55 28.31 -20.03
CA SER A 134 -24.57 27.83 -19.10
C SER A 134 -24.01 27.75 -17.69
N ASN A 135 -24.73 28.32 -16.72
CA ASN A 135 -24.53 28.06 -15.29
C ASN A 135 -23.10 28.32 -14.77
N TRP A 136 -22.38 29.31 -15.31
CA TRP A 136 -21.09 29.69 -14.74
C TRP A 136 -21.29 30.47 -13.43
N GLU A 137 -20.64 30.00 -12.37
CA GLU A 137 -20.64 30.62 -11.05
C GLU A 137 -19.34 31.42 -10.87
N LEU A 138 -19.48 32.71 -10.58
CA LEU A 138 -18.38 33.56 -10.15
C LEU A 138 -18.08 33.28 -8.67
N ASP A 139 -16.88 32.78 -8.39
CA ASP A 139 -16.49 32.34 -7.06
C ASP A 139 -16.01 33.50 -6.17
N PHE A 140 -16.95 34.33 -5.69
CA PHE A 140 -16.62 35.47 -4.82
C PHE A 140 -16.21 35.05 -3.39
N PHE A 141 -16.79 33.94 -2.89
CA PHE A 141 -16.62 33.47 -1.51
C PHE A 141 -15.65 32.28 -1.39
N GLY A 142 -15.01 31.88 -2.50
CA GLY A 142 -14.01 30.81 -2.52
C GLY A 142 -14.59 29.39 -2.43
N ARG A 143 -15.88 29.17 -2.67
CA ARG A 143 -16.54 27.86 -2.60
C ARG A 143 -15.96 26.87 -3.63
N LEU A 144 -15.77 27.33 -4.88
CA LEU A 144 -15.17 26.49 -5.93
C LEU A 144 -13.67 26.31 -5.68
N GLY A 145 -13.00 27.34 -5.16
CA GLY A 145 -11.62 27.27 -4.66
C GLY A 145 -11.43 26.19 -3.60
N SER A 146 -12.29 26.16 -2.58
CA SER A 146 -12.37 25.14 -1.53
C SER A 146 -12.54 23.73 -2.09
N LEU A 147 -13.54 23.51 -2.95
CA LEU A 147 -13.76 22.20 -3.57
C LEU A 147 -12.58 21.72 -4.42
N LYS A 148 -11.87 22.65 -5.07
CA LYS A 148 -10.66 22.36 -5.84
C LYS A 148 -9.49 21.99 -4.92
N GLU A 149 -9.27 22.70 -3.82
CA GLU A 149 -8.22 22.33 -2.85
C GLU A 149 -8.55 21.02 -2.12
N ALA A 150 -9.82 20.74 -1.79
CA ALA A 150 -10.26 19.48 -1.23
C ALA A 150 -9.94 18.31 -2.18
N ALA A 151 -10.29 18.44 -3.47
CA ALA A 151 -9.98 17.43 -4.48
C ALA A 151 -8.48 17.27 -4.71
N ARG A 152 -7.68 18.34 -4.58
CA ARG A 152 -6.22 18.29 -4.66
C ARG A 152 -5.63 17.50 -3.49
N ALA A 153 -6.07 17.76 -2.28
CA ALA A 153 -5.62 17.04 -1.09
C ALA A 153 -6.01 15.56 -1.15
N GLN A 154 -7.22 15.25 -1.66
CA GLN A 154 -7.63 13.87 -1.92
C GLN A 154 -6.73 13.17 -2.96
N TYR A 155 -6.33 13.87 -4.03
CA TYR A 155 -5.35 13.37 -4.98
C TYR A 155 -3.99 13.09 -4.33
N LEU A 156 -3.46 14.02 -3.53
CA LEU A 156 -2.20 13.83 -2.80
C LEU A 156 -2.29 12.67 -1.78
N ALA A 157 -3.44 12.46 -1.15
CA ALA A 157 -3.69 11.32 -0.29
C ALA A 157 -3.56 9.99 -1.04
N THR A 158 -4.02 9.91 -2.29
CA THR A 158 -3.83 8.70 -3.11
C THR A 158 -2.38 8.42 -3.48
N GLU A 159 -1.55 9.46 -3.65
CA GLU A 159 -0.11 9.28 -3.88
C GLU A 159 0.59 8.65 -2.67
N GLU A 160 0.25 9.09 -1.46
CA GLU A 160 0.75 8.50 -0.22
C GLU A 160 0.19 7.09 0.01
N GLY A 161 -1.08 6.85 -0.32
CA GLY A 161 -1.69 5.51 -0.29
C GLY A 161 -0.95 4.51 -1.17
N ARG A 162 -0.53 4.91 -2.39
CA ARG A 162 0.29 4.05 -3.27
C ARG A 162 1.64 3.70 -2.64
N LYS A 163 2.31 4.64 -1.97
CA LYS A 163 3.57 4.35 -1.24
C LYS A 163 3.32 3.35 -0.10
N ALA A 164 2.22 3.49 0.65
CA ALA A 164 1.85 2.53 1.68
C ALA A 164 1.61 1.12 1.10
N THR A 165 0.85 1.02 0.00
CA THR A 165 0.64 -0.25 -0.73
C THR A 165 1.96 -0.86 -1.20
N GLN A 166 2.87 -0.05 -1.74
CA GLN A 166 4.18 -0.50 -2.18
C GLN A 166 5.01 -1.07 -1.01
N THR A 167 5.09 -0.36 0.11
CA THR A 167 5.80 -0.85 1.31
C THR A 167 5.19 -2.14 1.85
N SER A 168 3.86 -2.23 1.88
CA SER A 168 3.15 -3.45 2.29
C SER A 168 3.46 -4.62 1.35
N LEU A 169 3.47 -4.40 0.04
CA LEU A 169 3.79 -5.43 -0.94
C LEU A 169 5.22 -5.95 -0.78
N ILE A 170 6.19 -5.05 -0.60
CA ILE A 170 7.59 -5.42 -0.35
C ILE A 170 7.70 -6.30 0.91
N ALA A 171 7.04 -5.91 2.00
CA ALA A 171 7.04 -6.68 3.24
C ALA A 171 6.35 -8.05 3.08
N SER A 172 5.22 -8.11 2.38
CA SER A 172 4.50 -9.37 2.11
C SER A 172 5.33 -10.33 1.26
N VAL A 173 6.02 -9.85 0.23
CA VAL A 173 6.93 -10.67 -0.59
C VAL A 173 8.11 -11.18 0.23
N ALA A 174 8.71 -10.33 1.05
CA ALA A 174 9.81 -10.73 1.95
C ALA A 174 9.37 -11.81 2.94
N ASN A 175 8.22 -11.65 3.59
CA ASN A 175 7.68 -12.67 4.50
C ASN A 175 7.36 -13.98 3.77
N GLY A 176 6.72 -13.92 2.60
CA GLY A 176 6.44 -15.12 1.80
C GLY A 176 7.70 -15.86 1.38
N TYR A 177 8.76 -15.13 1.03
CA TYR A 177 10.06 -15.72 0.71
C TYR A 177 10.71 -16.39 1.93
N LEU A 178 10.75 -15.70 3.07
CA LEU A 178 11.32 -16.25 4.31
C LEU A 178 10.55 -17.48 4.81
N ASN A 179 9.22 -17.49 4.68
CA ASN A 179 8.39 -18.65 4.99
C ASN A 179 8.74 -19.84 4.07
N LEU A 180 8.89 -19.59 2.77
CA LEU A 180 9.27 -20.64 1.82
C LEU A 180 10.68 -21.21 2.11
N LEU A 181 11.63 -20.37 2.57
CA LEU A 181 12.93 -20.84 3.05
C LEU A 181 12.78 -21.70 4.32
N ALA A 182 12.00 -21.25 5.29
CA ALA A 182 11.69 -22.01 6.51
C ALA A 182 11.10 -23.38 6.18
N ASP A 183 10.14 -23.41 5.26
CA ASP A 183 9.46 -24.62 4.83
C ASP A 183 10.40 -25.59 4.12
N ASN A 184 11.34 -25.09 3.32
CA ASN A 184 12.35 -25.91 2.66
C ASN A 184 13.28 -26.58 3.69
N GLU A 185 13.75 -25.82 4.69
CA GLU A 185 14.59 -26.37 5.77
C GLU A 185 13.83 -27.37 6.63
N LEU A 186 12.58 -27.06 6.99
CA LEU A 186 11.75 -27.95 7.78
C LEU A 186 11.39 -29.23 7.01
N LEU A 187 11.18 -29.13 5.69
CA LEU A 187 10.95 -30.29 4.84
C LEU A 187 12.18 -31.21 4.80
N GLU A 188 13.38 -30.62 4.72
CA GLU A 188 14.63 -31.37 4.76
C GLU A 188 14.85 -32.06 6.11
N LEU A 189 14.63 -31.35 7.22
CA LEU A 189 14.66 -31.94 8.57
C LEU A 189 13.65 -33.10 8.71
N THR A 190 12.46 -32.94 8.14
CA THR A 190 11.41 -33.96 8.19
C THR A 190 11.80 -35.21 7.40
N ARG A 191 12.47 -35.05 6.25
CA ARG A 191 13.01 -36.18 5.47
C ARG A 191 14.10 -36.93 6.21
N GLN A 192 15.03 -36.22 6.84
CA GLN A 192 16.09 -36.82 7.66
C GLN A 192 15.51 -37.57 8.87
N THR A 193 14.48 -37.00 9.49
CA THR A 193 13.75 -37.64 10.59
C THR A 193 13.07 -38.92 10.10
N LEU A 194 12.36 -38.88 8.98
CA LEU A 194 11.70 -40.06 8.40
C LEU A 194 12.70 -41.18 8.11
N ALA A 195 13.85 -40.86 7.50
CA ALA A 195 14.90 -41.83 7.23
C ALA A 195 15.41 -42.49 8.53
N THR A 196 15.68 -41.69 9.56
CA THR A 196 16.13 -42.19 10.88
C THR A 196 15.06 -43.06 11.56
N ARG A 197 13.77 -42.73 11.41
CA ARG A 197 12.66 -43.55 11.93
C ARG A 197 12.52 -44.86 11.16
N ALA A 198 12.72 -44.84 9.85
CA ALA A 198 12.71 -46.06 9.03
C ALA A 198 13.81 -47.04 9.46
N ASP A 199 15.03 -46.53 9.67
CA ASP A 199 16.16 -47.34 10.14
C ASP A 199 15.93 -47.89 11.56
N SER A 200 15.37 -47.06 12.45
CA SER A 200 15.01 -47.48 13.81
C SER A 200 13.96 -48.59 13.81
N LEU A 201 12.91 -48.46 13.00
CA LEU A 201 11.88 -49.48 12.84
C LEU A 201 12.47 -50.79 12.33
N LYS A 202 13.35 -50.72 11.32
CA LYS A 202 14.05 -51.89 10.77
C LYS A 202 14.89 -52.60 11.85
N LEU A 203 15.65 -51.85 12.65
CA LEU A 203 16.46 -52.41 13.73
C LEU A 203 15.61 -53.04 14.83
N THR A 204 14.53 -52.38 15.26
CA THR A 204 13.63 -52.91 16.31
C THR A 204 12.92 -54.18 15.85
N ARG A 205 12.48 -54.25 14.58
CA ARG A 205 11.91 -55.47 14.00
C ARG A 205 12.93 -56.62 14.02
N LEU A 206 14.17 -56.37 13.60
CA LEU A 206 15.24 -57.37 13.66
C LEU A 206 15.47 -57.88 15.10
N ARG A 207 15.47 -56.98 16.10
CA ARG A 207 15.62 -57.36 17.51
C ARG A 207 14.44 -58.17 18.03
N LEU A 208 13.22 -57.85 17.60
CA LEU A 208 12.02 -58.63 17.93
C LEU A 208 12.12 -60.05 17.36
N ASP A 209 12.51 -60.19 16.10
CA ASP A 209 12.66 -61.48 15.41
C ASP A 209 13.70 -62.40 16.10
N HIS A 210 14.67 -61.78 16.79
CA HIS A 210 15.68 -62.47 17.60
C HIS A 210 15.38 -62.49 19.11
N GLY A 211 14.18 -62.10 19.55
CA GLY A 211 13.73 -62.16 20.95
C GLY A 211 14.40 -61.13 21.89
N ALA A 212 15.09 -60.12 21.35
CA ALA A 212 15.81 -59.08 22.08
C ALA A 212 15.04 -57.75 22.22
N ALA A 213 13.79 -57.70 21.76
CA ALA A 213 12.83 -56.61 21.92
C ALA A 213 11.41 -57.16 22.05
N SER A 214 10.49 -56.37 22.62
CA SER A 214 9.08 -56.75 22.77
C SER A 214 8.23 -56.34 21.58
N GLU A 215 7.05 -56.95 21.40
CA GLU A 215 6.10 -56.52 20.36
C GLU A 215 5.66 -55.06 20.57
N LEU A 216 5.54 -54.64 21.84
CA LEU A 216 5.25 -53.24 22.20
C LEU A 216 6.31 -52.27 21.63
N ASP A 217 7.60 -52.61 21.75
CA ASP A 217 8.69 -51.79 21.22
C ASP A 217 8.59 -51.64 19.69
N SER A 218 8.24 -52.73 18.99
CA SER A 218 8.04 -52.74 17.54
C SER A 218 6.85 -51.87 17.12
N ARG A 219 5.70 -51.99 17.82
CA ARG A 219 4.52 -51.14 17.57
C ARG A 219 4.78 -49.67 17.86
N GLN A 220 5.54 -49.38 18.91
CA GLN A 220 5.96 -48.00 19.21
C GLN A 220 6.84 -47.43 18.09
N ALA A 221 7.80 -48.21 17.58
CA ALA A 221 8.65 -47.79 16.47
C ALA A 221 7.84 -47.58 15.16
N GLU A 222 6.87 -48.46 14.90
CA GLU A 222 5.96 -48.36 13.75
C GLU A 222 5.11 -47.08 13.82
N PHE A 223 4.50 -46.81 14.98
CA PHE A 223 3.75 -45.58 15.20
C PHE A 223 4.58 -44.32 14.96
N LEU A 224 5.85 -44.28 15.42
CA LEU A 224 6.74 -43.14 15.20
C LEU A 224 7.13 -42.96 13.73
N PHE A 225 7.29 -44.06 12.98
CA PHE A 225 7.57 -44.01 11.53
C PHE A 225 6.36 -43.50 10.74
N GLU A 226 5.16 -44.02 11.01
CA GLU A 226 3.92 -43.54 10.38
C GLU A 226 3.65 -42.07 10.73
N GLY A 227 3.90 -41.66 11.98
CA GLY A 227 3.84 -40.25 12.39
C GLY A 227 4.77 -39.35 11.58
N ALA A 228 6.00 -39.81 11.29
CA ALA A 228 6.94 -39.08 10.45
C ALA A 228 6.50 -39.00 8.98
N GLN A 229 5.83 -40.04 8.45
CA GLN A 229 5.25 -39.99 7.09
C GLN A 229 4.13 -38.96 6.99
N VAL A 230 3.25 -38.88 7.98
CA VAL A 230 2.19 -37.86 8.05
C VAL A 230 2.80 -36.46 8.10
N ALA A 231 3.82 -36.25 8.94
CA ALA A 231 4.51 -34.97 9.03
C ALA A 231 5.14 -34.56 7.68
N LEU A 232 5.74 -35.50 6.95
CA LEU A 232 6.29 -35.25 5.62
C LEU A 232 5.21 -34.75 4.64
N ALA A 233 4.07 -35.44 4.58
CA ALA A 233 2.97 -35.05 3.70
C ALA A 233 2.38 -33.68 4.06
N GLN A 234 2.29 -33.37 5.36
CA GLN A 234 1.85 -32.05 5.83
C GLN A 234 2.83 -30.96 5.41
N GLN A 235 4.13 -31.18 5.58
CA GLN A 235 5.16 -30.20 5.25
C GLN A 235 5.27 -29.95 3.74
N GLN A 236 5.11 -31.00 2.93
CA GLN A 236 5.02 -30.86 1.48
C GLN A 236 3.84 -29.99 1.04
N ARG A 237 2.68 -30.17 1.68
CA ARG A 237 1.50 -29.36 1.41
C ARG A 237 1.70 -27.91 1.83
N GLN A 238 2.27 -27.66 3.01
CA GLN A 238 2.52 -26.30 3.51
C GLN A 238 3.45 -25.53 2.56
N ARG A 239 4.58 -26.12 2.19
CA ARG A 239 5.50 -25.55 1.19
C ARG A 239 4.79 -25.17 -0.11
N ALA A 240 3.91 -26.05 -0.61
CA ALA A 240 3.16 -25.78 -1.84
C ALA A 240 2.13 -24.64 -1.66
N GLN A 241 1.52 -24.50 -0.49
CA GLN A 241 0.62 -23.38 -0.18
C GLN A 241 1.38 -22.06 -0.12
N ASP A 242 2.55 -22.04 0.50
CA ASP A 242 3.39 -20.86 0.62
C ASP A 242 3.97 -20.43 -0.73
N GLU A 243 4.35 -21.40 -1.58
CA GLU A 243 4.74 -21.14 -2.97
C GLU A 243 3.60 -20.50 -3.77
N ASN A 244 2.37 -21.03 -3.65
CA ASN A 244 1.20 -20.46 -4.33
C ASN A 244 0.87 -19.04 -3.83
N ALA A 245 0.98 -18.79 -2.52
CA ALA A 245 0.77 -17.48 -1.94
C ALA A 245 1.81 -16.46 -2.45
N LEU A 246 3.07 -16.88 -2.57
CA LEU A 246 4.13 -16.05 -3.14
C LEU A 246 3.84 -15.73 -4.61
N VAL A 247 3.44 -16.71 -5.43
CA VAL A 247 3.07 -16.51 -6.85
C VAL A 247 1.94 -15.48 -7.00
N LEU A 248 0.96 -15.48 -6.10
CA LEU A 248 -0.11 -14.48 -6.10
C LEU A 248 0.46 -13.06 -5.89
N LEU A 249 1.38 -12.88 -4.95
CA LEU A 249 2.02 -11.60 -4.68
C LEU A 249 2.89 -11.13 -5.85
N LEU A 250 3.63 -12.04 -6.49
CA LEU A 250 4.43 -11.73 -7.67
C LEU A 250 3.58 -11.32 -8.87
N GLY A 251 2.33 -11.81 -8.97
CA GLY A 251 1.47 -11.57 -10.12
C GLY A 251 1.89 -12.32 -11.39
N GLN A 252 2.79 -13.30 -11.25
CA GLN A 252 3.26 -14.21 -12.30
C GLN A 252 3.82 -15.51 -11.68
N PRO A 253 3.95 -16.60 -12.45
CA PRO A 253 4.58 -17.84 -11.96
C PRO A 253 6.02 -17.61 -11.49
N LEU A 254 6.45 -18.37 -10.48
CA LEU A 254 7.84 -18.37 -10.01
C LEU A 254 8.76 -18.87 -11.13
N PRO A 255 9.93 -18.24 -11.37
CA PRO A 255 10.89 -18.72 -12.37
C PRO A 255 11.30 -20.18 -12.08
N ARG A 256 11.26 -21.05 -13.09
CA ARG A 256 11.44 -22.51 -12.92
C ARG A 256 12.78 -22.91 -12.26
N ASP A 257 13.82 -22.09 -12.44
CA ASP A 257 15.16 -22.38 -11.94
C ASP A 257 15.55 -21.57 -10.69
N PHE A 258 14.59 -20.88 -10.06
CA PHE A 258 14.84 -19.96 -8.95
C PHE A 258 15.55 -20.62 -7.75
N PHE A 259 15.22 -21.88 -7.45
CA PHE A 259 15.90 -22.68 -6.43
C PHE A 259 16.94 -23.66 -7.00
N ALA A 260 17.02 -23.81 -8.32
CA ALA A 260 17.88 -24.81 -8.97
C ALA A 260 19.28 -24.26 -9.29
N ALA A 261 19.40 -22.95 -9.58
CA ALA A 261 20.67 -22.37 -10.02
C ALA A 261 21.75 -22.32 -8.92
N VAL A 262 21.34 -22.09 -7.67
CA VAL A 262 22.22 -22.02 -6.48
C VAL A 262 21.41 -22.48 -5.27
N ALA A 263 22.01 -23.23 -4.33
CA ALA A 263 21.33 -23.60 -3.09
C ALA A 263 20.88 -22.34 -2.33
N PRO A 264 19.62 -22.24 -1.87
CA PRO A 264 19.16 -21.07 -1.13
C PRO A 264 19.98 -20.85 0.16
N PRO A 265 20.10 -19.60 0.65
CA PRO A 265 20.71 -19.34 1.94
C PRO A 265 19.91 -20.03 3.05
N ARG A 266 20.56 -20.29 4.18
CA ARG A 266 19.87 -20.78 5.37
C ARG A 266 19.31 -19.60 6.16
N LEU A 267 18.23 -19.84 6.89
CA LEU A 267 17.67 -18.84 7.81
C LEU A 267 18.65 -18.41 8.90
N SER A 268 19.60 -19.29 9.26
CA SER A 268 20.66 -18.98 10.21
C SER A 268 21.71 -18.00 9.67
N ASP A 269 21.69 -17.70 8.38
CA ASP A 269 22.70 -16.83 7.76
C ASP A 269 22.44 -15.37 8.16
N ALA A 270 23.41 -14.77 8.86
CA ALA A 270 23.32 -13.43 9.43
C ALA A 270 23.16 -12.29 8.39
N ALA A 271 23.21 -12.59 7.09
CA ALA A 271 23.22 -11.60 6.00
C ALA A 271 21.87 -11.40 5.30
N LEU A 272 20.77 -11.96 5.81
CA LEU A 272 19.46 -11.84 5.15
C LEU A 272 18.87 -10.42 5.25
N LEU A 273 19.03 -9.75 6.40
CA LEU A 273 18.49 -8.43 6.69
C LEU A 273 19.53 -7.54 7.37
N THR A 274 19.55 -6.26 7.00
CA THR A 274 20.38 -5.25 7.67
C THR A 274 19.64 -4.66 8.85
N GLU A 275 20.30 -4.51 10.01
CA GLU A 275 19.68 -3.82 11.15
C GLU A 275 19.37 -2.36 10.83
N LEU A 276 18.15 -1.92 11.13
CA LEU A 276 17.69 -0.56 10.90
C LEU A 276 17.74 0.27 12.18
N PRO A 277 18.14 1.56 12.11
CA PRO A 277 17.99 2.47 13.23
C PRO A 277 16.50 2.75 13.47
N ALA A 278 16.03 2.57 14.71
CA ALA A 278 14.63 2.78 15.07
C ALA A 278 14.20 4.28 15.07
N GLY A 279 15.16 5.21 15.17
CA GLY A 279 14.89 6.66 15.19
C GLY A 279 14.03 7.12 16.39
N LEU A 280 13.49 8.34 16.30
CA LEU A 280 12.53 8.89 17.26
C LEU A 280 11.09 8.68 16.77
N PRO A 281 10.11 8.44 17.66
CA PRO A 281 8.71 8.26 17.28
C PRO A 281 8.16 9.37 16.37
N SER A 282 8.48 10.64 16.69
CA SER A 282 8.01 11.79 15.92
C SER A 282 8.53 11.82 14.48
N SER A 283 9.82 11.53 14.26
CA SER A 283 10.40 11.49 12.92
C SER A 283 9.92 10.28 12.11
N VAL A 284 9.69 9.14 12.77
CA VAL A 284 9.13 7.93 12.14
C VAL A 284 7.70 8.18 11.66
N LEU A 285 6.85 8.82 12.48
CA LEU A 285 5.46 9.09 12.12
C LEU A 285 5.34 10.03 10.91
N VAL A 286 6.20 11.05 10.80
CA VAL A 286 6.16 11.99 9.66
C VAL A 286 6.59 11.34 8.35
N ASN A 287 7.43 10.31 8.41
CA ASN A 287 7.92 9.59 7.24
C ASN A 287 7.01 8.43 6.80
N ARG A 288 6.03 8.06 7.61
CA ARG A 288 5.09 6.98 7.35
C ARG A 288 4.04 7.36 6.30
N PRO A 289 3.95 6.68 5.14
CA PRO A 289 3.02 7.06 4.09
C PRO A 289 1.53 6.99 4.50
N ASP A 290 1.15 6.04 5.35
CA ASP A 290 -0.20 5.92 5.89
C ASP A 290 -0.59 7.12 6.77
N VAL A 291 0.33 7.64 7.57
CA VAL A 291 0.13 8.86 8.37
C VAL A 291 0.01 10.10 7.48
N ARG A 292 0.85 10.20 6.45
CA ARG A 292 0.78 11.31 5.46
C ARG A 292 -0.51 11.26 4.64
N GLN A 293 -0.99 10.06 4.30
CA GLN A 293 -2.29 9.88 3.66
C GLN A 293 -3.43 10.39 4.56
N ALA A 294 -3.42 10.04 5.85
CA ALA A 294 -4.41 10.51 6.81
C ALA A 294 -4.35 12.04 6.99
N GLU A 295 -3.15 12.63 7.01
CA GLU A 295 -2.98 14.09 7.03
C GLU A 295 -3.58 14.75 5.78
N GLN A 296 -3.36 14.21 4.58
CA GLN A 296 -3.96 14.74 3.36
C GLN A 296 -5.50 14.62 3.36
N GLN A 297 -6.04 13.55 3.94
CA GLN A 297 -7.50 13.42 4.14
C GLN A 297 -8.05 14.47 5.10
N LEU A 298 -7.31 14.78 6.17
CA LEU A 298 -7.68 15.87 7.09
C LEU A 298 -7.64 17.24 6.40
N ILE A 299 -6.61 17.49 5.59
CA ILE A 299 -6.51 18.73 4.78
C ILE A 299 -7.69 18.81 3.79
N ALA A 300 -8.07 17.69 3.17
CA ALA A 300 -9.22 17.64 2.27
C ALA A 300 -10.54 17.97 2.98
N ALA A 301 -10.72 17.52 4.22
CA ALA A 301 -11.89 17.82 5.03
C ALA A 301 -11.91 19.25 5.59
N ASN A 302 -10.75 19.90 5.71
CA ASN A 302 -10.62 21.28 6.15
C ASN A 302 -10.90 22.30 5.03
N ALA A 303 -10.73 21.91 3.76
CA ALA A 303 -10.90 22.75 2.58
C ALA A 303 -12.37 22.98 2.22
#